data_AF-A0A7S2BP37-F1
#
_entry.id   AF-A0A7S2BP37-F1
#
_cell.length_a   1.000
_cell.length_b   1.000
_cell.length_c   1.000
_cell.angle_alpha   90.00
_cell.angle_beta   90.00
_cell.angle_gamma   90.00
#
_symmetry.space_group_name_H-M   'P 1'
#
loop_
_entity.id
_entity.type
_entity.pdbx_description
1 polymer ?
#
loop_
_entity_poly.entity_id
_entity_poly.type
_entity_poly.pdbx_seq_one_letter_code
_entity_poly.pdbx_strand_id
1 'polypeptide(L)'
;RLSLSEARDFCAWAGGRLPTSLEWQYAAMAGNTSNIYPWGGEDDPSLRPLAVHGRSTPQPADSESLIAGANPLGLIDLLGNVWQYTSSEYADEHTRFVLLRGGSSYQPQASSD
;
A
#
# COMPACT_ATOMS: atom_id res chain seq x y z
N ARG A 1 -0.53 -12.36 8.95
CA ARG A 1 0.61 -12.24 8.00
C ARG A 1 0.26 -13.08 6.79
N LEU A 2 0.51 -12.57 5.58
CA LEU A 2 0.23 -13.24 4.31
C LEU A 2 1.53 -13.26 3.48
N SER A 3 1.77 -14.36 2.78
CA SER A 3 2.83 -14.53 1.79
C SER A 3 2.38 -14.08 0.40
N LEU A 4 3.34 -13.88 -0.51
CA LEU A 4 3.04 -13.53 -1.90
C LEU A 4 2.25 -14.63 -2.63
N SER A 5 2.50 -15.91 -2.33
CA SER A 5 1.75 -17.03 -2.90
C SER A 5 0.30 -17.02 -2.43
N GLU A 6 0.06 -16.85 -1.13
CA GLU A 6 -1.32 -16.76 -0.58
C GLU A 6 -2.09 -15.58 -1.18
N ALA A 7 -1.41 -14.43 -1.37
CA ALA A 7 -2.02 -13.28 -2.02
C ALA A 7 -2.42 -13.56 -3.48
N ARG A 8 -1.60 -14.32 -4.22
CA ARG A 8 -1.91 -14.75 -5.60
C ARG A 8 -3.07 -15.72 -5.65
N ASP A 9 -3.04 -16.73 -4.78
CA ASP A 9 -4.08 -17.76 -4.72
C ASP A 9 -5.43 -17.13 -4.39
N PHE A 10 -5.46 -16.16 -3.46
CA PHE A 10 -6.66 -15.40 -3.15
C PHE A 10 -7.16 -14.58 -4.36
N CYS A 11 -6.28 -13.84 -5.04
CA CYS A 11 -6.68 -13.09 -6.23
C CYS A 11 -7.22 -14.01 -7.33
N ALA A 12 -6.59 -15.16 -7.56
CA ALA A 12 -7.02 -16.14 -8.55
C ALA A 12 -8.40 -16.73 -8.19
N TRP A 13 -8.61 -17.06 -6.91
CA TRP A 13 -9.91 -17.49 -6.40
C TRP A 13 -11.00 -16.42 -6.62
N ALA A 14 -10.67 -15.15 -6.42
CA ALA A 14 -11.57 -14.02 -6.67
C ALA A 14 -11.77 -13.68 -8.16
N GLY A 15 -11.15 -14.44 -9.09
CA GLY A 15 -11.25 -14.22 -10.54
C GLY A 15 -10.35 -13.09 -11.06
N GLY A 16 -9.39 -12.63 -10.28
CA GLY A 16 -8.45 -11.59 -10.62
C GLY A 16 -6.99 -12.03 -10.55
N ARG A 17 -6.09 -11.04 -10.45
CA ARG A 17 -4.66 -11.23 -10.22
C ARG A 17 -4.12 -10.07 -9.41
N LEU A 18 -2.94 -10.23 -8.82
CA LEU A 18 -2.22 -9.09 -8.28
C LEU A 18 -1.91 -8.06 -9.38
N PRO A 19 -2.05 -6.76 -9.08
CA PRO A 19 -1.64 -5.71 -9.99
C PRO A 19 -0.11 -5.72 -10.11
N THR A 20 0.40 -5.34 -11.27
CA THR A 20 1.82 -4.95 -11.38
C THR A 20 2.07 -3.70 -10.56
N SER A 21 3.32 -3.46 -10.21
CA SER A 21 3.70 -2.23 -9.50
C SER A 21 3.35 -0.95 -10.29
N LEU A 22 3.35 -1.01 -11.62
CA LEU A 22 2.98 0.14 -12.45
C LEU A 22 1.47 0.34 -12.51
N GLU A 23 0.69 -0.75 -12.64
CA GLU A 23 -0.77 -0.68 -12.57
C GLU A 23 -1.24 -0.13 -11.23
N TRP A 24 -0.62 -0.57 -10.13
CA TRP A 24 -0.93 -0.07 -8.80
C TRP A 24 -0.65 1.44 -8.71
N GLN A 25 0.52 1.89 -9.19
CA GLN A 25 0.88 3.31 -9.17
C GLN A 25 -0.07 4.14 -10.04
N TYR A 26 -0.41 3.66 -11.22
CA TYR A 26 -1.36 4.32 -12.12
C TYR A 26 -2.74 4.46 -11.49
N ALA A 27 -3.23 3.38 -10.87
CA ALA A 27 -4.48 3.37 -10.13
C ALA A 27 -4.44 4.37 -8.98
N ALA A 28 -3.35 4.41 -8.21
CA ALA A 28 -3.20 5.34 -7.09
C ALA A 28 -3.20 6.81 -7.53
N MET A 29 -2.51 7.13 -8.63
CA MET A 29 -2.43 8.46 -9.21
C MET A 29 -3.70 8.92 -9.94
N ALA A 30 -4.67 8.01 -10.16
CA ALA A 30 -5.88 8.29 -10.94
C ALA A 30 -5.59 8.90 -12.32
N GLY A 31 -4.52 8.45 -12.98
CA GLY A 31 -4.11 8.95 -14.30
C GLY A 31 -3.36 10.28 -14.32
N ASN A 32 -3.16 10.95 -13.17
CA ASN A 32 -2.35 12.16 -13.07
C ASN A 32 -0.98 11.86 -12.46
N THR A 33 0.06 11.79 -13.29
CA THR A 33 1.43 11.47 -12.87
C THR A 33 2.07 12.52 -11.96
N SER A 34 1.49 13.71 -11.85
CA SER A 34 1.96 14.77 -10.96
C SER A 34 1.39 14.67 -9.53
N ASN A 35 0.44 13.75 -9.29
CA ASN A 35 -0.12 13.53 -7.97
C ASN A 35 0.89 12.80 -7.07
N ILE A 36 1.34 13.47 -6.02
CA ILE A 36 2.19 12.89 -4.98
C ILE A 36 1.36 12.02 -4.02
N TYR A 37 0.13 12.47 -3.71
CA TYR A 37 -0.84 11.77 -2.86
C TYR A 37 -2.03 11.26 -3.68
N PRO A 38 -2.72 10.18 -3.27
CA PRO A 38 -3.86 9.63 -4.02
C PRO A 38 -4.98 10.66 -4.28
N TRP A 39 -5.30 11.49 -3.28
CA TRP A 39 -6.28 12.57 -3.38
C TRP A 39 -5.77 13.82 -4.14
N GLY A 40 -4.47 13.87 -4.49
CA GLY A 40 -3.82 15.01 -5.12
C GLY A 40 -3.45 16.13 -4.14
N GLY A 41 -2.78 17.18 -4.63
CA GLY A 41 -2.42 18.33 -3.80
C GLY A 41 -1.35 18.04 -2.74
N GLU A 42 -1.53 18.62 -1.54
CA GLU A 42 -0.60 18.53 -0.42
C GLU A 42 -0.93 17.34 0.53
N ASP A 43 -0.02 17.04 1.47
CA ASP A 43 -0.27 16.01 2.49
C ASP A 43 -1.39 16.48 3.42
N ASP A 44 -2.38 15.63 3.62
CA ASP A 44 -3.41 15.82 4.63
C ASP A 44 -3.45 14.59 5.55
N PRO A 45 -2.92 14.70 6.79
CA PRO A 45 -2.92 13.61 7.75
C PRO A 45 -4.31 13.09 8.13
N SER A 46 -5.40 13.83 7.88
CA SER A 46 -6.77 13.38 8.12
C SER A 46 -7.28 12.39 7.07
N LEU A 47 -6.58 12.29 5.93
CA LEU A 47 -6.95 11.45 4.78
C LEU A 47 -6.19 10.10 4.76
N ARG A 48 -5.31 9.87 5.73
CA ARG A 48 -4.51 8.64 5.85
C ARG A 48 -4.43 8.17 7.31
N PRO A 49 -4.12 6.89 7.56
CA PRO A 49 -3.87 6.44 8.91
C PRO A 49 -2.71 7.21 9.56
N LEU A 50 -2.86 7.46 10.86
CA LEU A 50 -1.79 8.05 11.66
C LEU A 50 -0.61 7.08 11.76
N ALA A 51 0.60 7.62 11.69
CA ALA A 51 1.80 6.85 11.94
C ALA A 51 1.83 6.38 13.40
N VAL A 52 2.11 5.10 13.60
CA VAL A 52 2.24 4.48 14.92
C VAL A 52 3.68 4.05 15.12
N HIS A 53 4.25 4.48 16.23
CA HIS A 53 5.58 4.09 16.67
C HIS A 53 5.50 3.12 17.85
N GLY A 54 6.43 2.19 17.94
CA GLY A 54 6.53 1.30 19.09
C GLY A 54 7.17 -0.04 18.73
N ARG A 55 7.01 -1.02 19.62
CA ARG A 55 7.50 -2.40 19.43
C ARG A 55 6.45 -3.34 18.86
N SER A 56 5.18 -2.93 18.87
CA SER A 56 4.05 -3.75 18.41
C SER A 56 3.45 -3.15 17.17
N THR A 57 3.15 -3.99 16.18
CA THR A 57 2.41 -3.56 14.98
C THR A 57 0.96 -3.27 15.36
N PRO A 58 0.43 -2.08 15.05
CA PRO A 58 -0.98 -1.78 15.28
C PRO A 58 -1.87 -2.67 14.41
N GLN A 59 -3.12 -2.81 14.82
CA GLN A 59 -4.14 -3.32 13.93
C GLN A 59 -4.34 -2.31 12.77
N PRO A 60 -4.53 -2.78 11.52
CA PRO A 60 -4.89 -1.89 10.42
C PRO A 60 -6.13 -1.07 10.75
N ALA A 61 -6.17 0.17 10.25
CA ALA A 61 -7.40 0.96 10.25
C ALA A 61 -8.44 0.27 9.35
N ASP A 62 -9.71 0.43 9.71
CA ASP A 62 -10.81 0.02 8.84
C ASP A 62 -10.77 0.85 7.55
N SER A 63 -10.76 0.20 6.38
CA SER A 63 -10.65 0.90 5.10
C SER A 63 -11.80 1.89 4.90
N GLU A 64 -13.00 1.59 5.41
CA GLU A 64 -14.17 2.50 5.36
C GLU A 64 -13.93 3.82 6.11
N SER A 65 -13.06 3.83 7.12
CA SER A 65 -12.67 5.07 7.81
C SER A 65 -11.80 6.01 6.97
N LEU A 66 -11.29 5.52 5.82
CA LEU A 66 -10.38 6.24 4.92
C LEU A 66 -11.06 6.72 3.63
N ILE A 67 -12.40 6.68 3.57
CA ILE A 67 -13.17 7.14 2.39
C ILE A 67 -12.85 8.59 2.01
N ALA A 68 -12.58 9.46 2.99
CA ALA A 68 -12.22 10.85 2.71
C ALA A 68 -10.92 10.96 1.90
N GLY A 69 -9.99 10.01 2.05
CA GLY A 69 -8.74 9.94 1.29
C GLY A 69 -8.85 9.20 -0.05
N ALA A 70 -10.07 8.98 -0.54
CA ALA A 70 -10.28 8.40 -1.86
C ALA A 70 -9.62 9.25 -2.96
N ASN A 71 -9.03 8.58 -3.94
CA ASN A 71 -8.58 9.26 -5.15
C ASN A 71 -9.75 9.57 -6.11
N PRO A 72 -9.54 10.30 -7.23
CA PRO A 72 -10.59 10.58 -8.20
C PRO A 72 -11.30 9.37 -8.83
N LEU A 73 -10.73 8.16 -8.71
CA LEU A 73 -11.37 6.90 -9.14
C LEU A 73 -12.20 6.25 -8.03
N GLY A 74 -12.29 6.87 -6.86
CA GLY A 74 -12.96 6.33 -5.67
C GLY A 74 -12.16 5.25 -4.94
N LEU A 75 -10.88 5.05 -5.29
CA LEU A 75 -10.04 4.06 -4.61
C LEU A 75 -9.54 4.63 -3.28
N ILE A 76 -9.75 3.85 -2.22
CA ILE A 76 -9.40 4.17 -0.84
C ILE A 76 -8.23 3.31 -0.35
N ASP A 77 -7.70 3.65 0.82
CA ASP A 77 -6.68 2.84 1.50
C ASP A 77 -5.42 2.56 0.65
N LEU A 78 -5.07 3.52 -0.21
CA LEU A 78 -3.89 3.44 -1.07
C LEU A 78 -2.61 3.92 -0.37
N LEU A 79 -2.72 4.61 0.77
CA LEU A 79 -1.57 5.19 1.48
C LEU A 79 -1.63 4.92 2.98
N GLY A 80 -0.57 4.30 3.52
CA GLY A 80 -0.22 4.38 4.94
C GLY A 80 -0.95 3.45 5.89
N ASN A 81 -1.69 2.43 5.44
CA ASN A 81 -2.32 1.44 6.33
C ASN A 81 -1.51 0.15 6.39
N VAL A 82 -1.58 -0.63 5.31
CA VAL A 82 -0.89 -1.90 5.11
C VAL A 82 -0.12 -1.88 3.81
N TRP A 83 1.04 -2.54 3.81
CA TRP A 83 1.78 -2.80 2.59
C TRP A 83 0.98 -3.72 1.67
N GLN A 84 0.91 -3.37 0.39
CA GLN A 84 0.16 -4.11 -0.61
C GLN A 84 1.11 -4.84 -1.57
N TYR A 85 0.90 -6.15 -1.72
CA TYR A 85 1.66 -6.97 -2.67
C TYR A 85 1.36 -6.57 -4.11
N THR A 86 2.39 -6.64 -4.96
CA THR A 86 2.25 -6.53 -6.42
C THR A 86 2.76 -7.80 -7.08
N SER A 87 2.45 -7.99 -8.36
CA SER A 87 3.01 -9.08 -9.17
C SER A 87 4.43 -8.79 -9.67
N SER A 88 4.96 -7.59 -9.44
CA SER A 88 6.29 -7.17 -9.89
C SER A 88 7.38 -7.73 -8.97
N GLU A 89 7.88 -8.90 -9.36
CA GLU A 89 9.06 -9.53 -8.76
C GLU A 89 10.33 -9.16 -9.51
N TYR A 90 11.43 -9.08 -8.77
CA TYR A 90 12.79 -9.03 -9.30
C TYR A 90 13.55 -10.25 -8.79
N ALA A 91 14.28 -10.92 -9.67
CA ALA A 91 15.13 -12.04 -9.35
C ALA A 91 16.43 -11.98 -10.15
N ASP A 92 17.57 -12.06 -9.47
CA ASP A 92 18.91 -12.24 -10.04
C ASP A 92 19.61 -13.45 -9.38
N GLU A 93 20.90 -13.65 -9.64
CA GLU A 93 21.67 -14.79 -9.11
C GLU A 93 21.76 -14.83 -7.57
N HIS A 94 21.54 -13.71 -6.89
CA HIS A 94 21.76 -13.56 -5.44
C HIS A 94 20.54 -13.03 -4.69
N THR A 95 19.57 -12.45 -5.38
CA THR A 95 18.53 -11.64 -4.77
C THR A 95 17.18 -11.95 -5.41
N ARG A 96 16.17 -12.13 -4.55
CA ARG A 96 14.77 -12.15 -4.97
C ARG A 96 13.95 -11.26 -4.05
N PHE A 97 13.21 -10.33 -4.64
CA PHE A 97 12.28 -9.49 -3.90
C PHE A 97 11.04 -9.15 -4.73
N VAL A 98 10.00 -8.71 -4.04
CA VAL A 98 8.76 -8.23 -4.65
C VAL A 98 8.56 -6.78 -4.28
N LEU A 99 8.07 -5.98 -5.22
CA LEU A 99 7.73 -4.59 -4.95
C LEU A 99 6.42 -4.53 -4.15
N LEU A 100 6.50 -3.96 -2.95
CA LEU A 100 5.34 -3.60 -2.14
C LEU A 100 4.99 -2.13 -2.36
N ARG A 101 3.70 -1.78 -2.24
CA ARG A 101 3.21 -0.40 -2.43
C ARG A 101 2.32 0.05 -1.28
N GLY A 102 2.02 1.35 -1.27
CA GLY A 102 1.12 2.01 -0.31
C GLY A 102 1.74 2.39 1.04
N GLY A 103 2.76 1.68 1.51
CA GLY A 103 3.33 1.93 2.84
C GLY A 103 2.46 1.35 3.96
N SER A 104 2.87 1.56 5.21
CA SER A 104 2.11 1.13 6.38
C SER A 104 2.14 2.20 7.46
N SER A 105 1.15 2.14 8.35
CA SER A 105 1.03 3.04 9.50
C SER A 105 2.13 2.80 10.51
N TYR A 106 2.68 1.58 10.57
CA TYR A 106 3.74 1.24 11.50
C TYR A 106 5.09 1.77 11.04
N GLN A 107 5.68 2.64 11.86
CA GLN A 107 7.02 3.17 11.68
C GLN A 107 7.90 2.74 12.85
N PRO A 108 8.84 1.78 12.66
CA PRO A 108 9.69 1.31 13.72
C PRO A 108 10.61 2.46 14.18
N GLN A 109 10.71 2.67 15.49
CA GLN A 109 11.77 3.51 16.05
C GLN A 109 13.07 2.72 16.00
N ALA A 110 14.09 3.27 15.34
CA ALA A 110 15.45 2.78 15.49
C ALA A 110 15.87 2.98 16.96
N SER A 111 16.61 2.01 17.52
CA SER A 111 17.26 2.22 18.80
C SER A 111 18.23 3.40 18.64
N SER A 112 17.97 4.49 19.35
CA SER A 112 18.99 5.49 19.64
C SER A 112 19.88 4.89 20.73
N ASP A 113 21.08 4.43 20.35
CA ASP A 113 22.16 4.16 21.30
C ASP A 113 22.71 5.47 21.89
#